data_AF-A0A948DQJ2-F1
#
_entry.id   AF-A0A948DQJ2-F1
#
_cell.length_a   1.000
_cell.length_b   1.000
_cell.length_c   1.000
_cell.angle_alpha   90.00
_cell.angle_beta   90.00
_cell.angle_gamma   90.00
#
_symmetry.space_group_name_H-M   'P 1'
#
loop_
_entity.id
_entity.type
_entity.pdbx_description
1 polymer ?
#
loop_
_entity_poly.entity_id
_entity_poly.type
_entity_poly.pdbx_seq_one_letter_code
_entity_poly.pdbx_strand_id
1 'polypeptide(L)' 'MAIGNAVQQGMSVQVYDEKNRWIFAKAVGSGPNDGLKGYTSGTVNIQMGNTIFSYNEKGQSVGTRSAI' A
#
# COMPACT_ATOMS: atom_id res chain seq x y z
N MET A 1 4.70 -12.70 7.79
CA MET A 1 5.90 -11.85 7.69
C MET A 1 5.45 -10.44 7.95
N ALA A 2 6.14 -9.64 8.74
CA ALA A 2 5.71 -8.26 8.91
C ALA A 2 6.12 -7.42 7.69
N ILE A 3 5.34 -6.37 7.41
CA ILE A 3 5.73 -5.32 6.46
C ILE A 3 6.83 -4.51 7.12
N GLY A 4 8.02 -4.51 6.51
CA GLY A 4 9.16 -3.71 6.97
C GLY A 4 9.27 -2.37 6.24
N ASN A 5 8.85 -2.35 4.98
CA ASN A 5 8.98 -1.16 4.15
C ASN A 5 7.88 -1.12 3.07
N ALA A 6 7.45 0.09 2.71
CA ALA A 6 6.60 0.33 1.56
C ALA A 6 7.09 1.60 0.84
N VAL A 7 7.35 1.48 -0.46
CA VAL A 7 7.91 2.57 -1.27
C VAL A 7 7.07 2.75 -2.52
N GLN A 8 6.70 4.00 -2.80
CA GLN A 8 6.08 4.34 -4.08
C GLN A 8 7.16 4.58 -5.14
N GLN A 9 7.04 3.87 -6.27
CA GLN A 9 7.88 4.01 -7.45
C GLN A 9 6.98 4.23 -8.66
N GLY A 10 6.92 5.48 -9.11
CA GLY A 10 6.00 5.89 -10.17
C GLY A 10 4.54 5.60 -9.79
N MET A 11 3.86 4.83 -10.66
CA MET A 11 2.45 4.45 -10.50
C MET A 11 2.26 3.12 -9.75
N SER A 12 3.22 2.73 -8.93
CA SER A 12 3.13 1.50 -8.12
C SER A 12 3.69 1.70 -6.72
N VAL A 13 3.12 0.99 -5.75
CA VAL A 13 3.67 0.84 -4.40
C VAL A 13 4.25 -0.56 -4.29
N GLN A 14 5.53 -0.64 -3.97
CA GLN A 14 6.24 -1.88 -3.68
C GLN A 14 6.32 -2.09 -2.17
N VAL A 15 5.99 -3.30 -1.72
CA VAL A 15 5.96 -3.67 -0.30
C VAL A 15 7.00 -4.75 -0.04
N TYR A 16 7.79 -4.55 1.01
CA TYR A 16 8.87 -5.42 1.41
C TYR A 16 8.72 -5.85 2.87
N ASP A 17 9.27 -7.02 3.20
CA ASP A 17 9.36 -7.48 4.57
C ASP A 17 10.49 -6.78 5.34
N GLU A 18 10.63 -7.11 6.63
CA GLU A 18 11.66 -6.57 7.53
C GLU A 18 13.11 -6.85 7.07
N LYS A 19 13.32 -7.78 6.15
CA LYS A 19 14.62 -8.10 5.56
C LYS A 19 14.79 -7.49 4.17
N ASN A 20 13.94 -6.53 3.80
CA ASN A 20 13.86 -5.91 2.47
C ASN A 20 13.57 -6.92 1.34
N ARG A 21 12.93 -8.06 1.64
CA ARG A 21 12.50 -9.02 0.61
C ARG A 21 11.15 -8.58 0.06
N TRP A 22 11.02 -8.60 -1.26
CA TRP A 22 9.78 -8.23 -1.94
C TRP A 22 8.63 -9.15 -1.51
N ILE A 23 7.47 -8.56 -1.25
CA ILE A 23 6.24 -9.28 -0.90
C ILE A 23 5.22 -9.18 -2.04
N PHE A 24 4.84 -7.95 -2.40
CA PHE A 24 3.89 -7.67 -3.47
C PHE A 24 4.05 -6.23 -3.97
N ALA A 25 3.38 -5.93 -5.09
CA ALA A 25 3.19 -4.57 -5.57
C ALA A 25 1.70 -4.30 -5.84
N LYS A 26 1.29 -3.04 -5.71
CA LYS A 26 -0.03 -2.56 -6.12
C LYS A 26 0.11 -1.35 -7.03
N ALA A 27 -0.65 -1.32 -8.10
CA ALA A 27 -0.79 -0.10 -8.89
C ALA A 27 -1.45 0.99 -8.04
N VAL A 28 -1.10 2.24 -8.31
CA VAL A 28 -1.82 3.41 -7.82
C VAL A 28 -2.48 4.11 -8.99
N GLY A 29 -3.52 4.89 -8.71
CA GLY A 29 -4.11 5.73 -9.75
C GLY A 29 -3.19 6.92 -10.09
N SER A 30 -3.64 7.74 -11.04
CA SER A 30 -2.93 8.92 -11.54
C SER A 30 -3.40 10.23 -10.90
N GLY A 31 -4.30 10.18 -9.92
CA GLY A 31 -4.82 11.35 -9.25
C GLY A 31 -3.77 12.03 -8.37
N PRO A 32 -3.91 13.34 -8.10
CA PRO A 32 -2.96 14.10 -7.29
C PRO A 32 -2.89 13.60 -5.83
N ASN A 33 -3.94 12.89 -5.38
CA ASN A 33 -4.02 12.32 -4.04
C ASN A 33 -3.74 10.81 -4.03
N ASP A 34 -3.51 10.19 -5.19
CA ASP A 34 -3.26 8.75 -5.26
C ASP A 34 -1.86 8.43 -4.77
N GLY A 35 -1.71 7.24 -4.19
CA GLY A 35 -0.41 6.82 -3.69
C GLY A 35 -0.44 6.16 -2.33
N LEU A 36 0.77 5.87 -1.84
CA LEU A 36 1.02 5.37 -0.51
C LEU A 36 0.64 6.42 0.54
N LYS A 37 -0.20 6.03 1.51
CA LYS A 37 -0.60 6.89 2.66
C LYS A 37 0.10 6.55 3.95
N GLY A 38 0.63 5.34 4.05
CA GLY A 38 1.38 4.89 5.22
C GLY A 38 1.29 3.40 5.38
N TYR A 39 2.12 2.87 6.27
CA TYR A 39 2.14 1.45 6.60
C TYR A 39 2.51 1.22 8.06
N THR A 40 2.14 0.06 8.55
CA THR A 40 2.53 -0.52 9.83
C THR A 40 3.13 -1.90 9.58
N SER A 41 3.54 -2.63 10.62
CA SER A 41 4.01 -4.01 10.49
C SER A 41 2.96 -4.98 9.94
N GLY A 42 1.67 -4.64 10.00
CA GLY A 42 0.57 -5.52 9.56
C GLY A 42 -0.25 -4.99 8.39
N THR A 43 -0.16 -3.71 8.04
CA THR A 43 -1.00 -3.11 7.00
C THR A 43 -0.28 -2.04 6.19
N VAL A 44 -0.63 -1.92 4.91
CA VAL A 44 -0.28 -0.78 4.04
C VAL A 44 -1.56 -0.12 3.53
N ASN A 45 -1.59 1.21 3.52
CA ASN A 45 -2.73 2.00 3.06
C ASN A 45 -2.38 2.71 1.75
N ILE A 46 -3.19 2.48 0.72
CA ILE A 46 -2.96 3.02 -0.63
C ILE A 46 -4.24 3.71 -1.08
N GLN A 47 -4.15 4.99 -1.42
CA GLN A 47 -5.26 5.74 -2.01
C GLN A 47 -5.30 5.56 -3.52
N MET A 48 -6.49 5.27 -4.03
CA MET A 48 -6.83 5.25 -5.46
C MET A 48 -8.16 5.97 -5.65
N GLY A 49 -8.12 7.12 -6.33
CA GLY A 49 -9.22 8.07 -6.39
C GLY A 49 -9.65 8.51 -5.00
N ASN A 50 -10.93 8.30 -4.70
CA ASN A 50 -11.54 8.70 -3.43
C ASN A 50 -11.61 7.58 -2.38
N THR A 51 -10.84 6.51 -2.58
CA THR A 51 -10.87 5.32 -1.73
C THR A 51 -9.46 4.98 -1.26
N ILE A 52 -9.30 4.77 0.04
CA ILE A 52 -8.10 4.21 0.66
C ILE A 52 -8.32 2.71 0.86
N PHE A 53 -7.45 1.90 0.26
CA PHE A 53 -7.41 0.46 0.43
C PHE A 53 -6.35 0.08 1.46
N SER A 54 -6.73 -0.74 2.42
CA SER A 54 -5.80 -1.32 3.40
C SER A 54 -5.48 -2.76 2.99
N TYR A 55 -4.20 -3.08 2.79
CA TYR A 55 -3.74 -4.43 2.46
C TYR A 55 -2.90 -5.02 3.60
N ASN A 56 -3.06 -6.31 3.86
CA ASN A 56 -2.20 -7.04 4.80
C ASN A 56 -0.85 -7.43 4.19
N GLU A 57 0.00 -8.12 4.95
CA GLU A 57 1.30 -8.63 4.52
C GLU A 57 1.24 -9.69 3.41
N LYS A 58 0.06 -10.15 3.02
CA LYS A 58 -0.16 -11.07 1.90
C LYS A 58 -0.68 -10.35 0.66
N GLY A 59 -0.82 -9.03 0.70
CA GLY A 59 -1.38 -8.21 -0.38
C GLY A 59 -2.89 -8.35 -0.55
N GLN A 60 -3.57 -8.92 0.46
CA GLN A 60 -5.03 -9.07 0.48
C GLN A 60 -5.66 -7.82 1.08
N SER A 61 -6.74 -7.33 0.46
CA SER A 61 -7.50 -6.20 1.01
C SER A 61 -8.17 -6.65 2.31
N VAL A 62 -7.94 -5.92 3.39
CA VAL A 62 -8.56 -6.14 4.70
C VAL A 62 -9.54 -5.04 5.08
N GLY A 63 -9.64 -4.00 4.26
CA GLY A 63 -10.59 -2.92 4.48
C GLY A 63 -10.45 -1.81 3.44
N THR A 64 -11.50 -1.01 3.36
CA THR A 64 -11.56 0.20 2.52
C THR A 64 -12.17 1.34 3.31
N ARG A 65 -11.71 2.56 3.05
CA ARG A 65 -12.26 3.78 3.63
C ARG A 65 -12.38 4.86 2.56
N SER A 66 -13.38 5.72 2.69
CA SER A 66 -13.47 6.92 1.86
C SER A 66 -12.35 7.91 2.22
N ALA A 67 -11.84 8.63 1.21
CA ALA A 67 -10.78 9.62 1.35
C ALA A 67 -11.30 11.08 1.35
N ILE A 68 -12.63 11.26 1.36
CA ILE A 68 -13.36 12.53 1.48
C ILE A 68 -13.41 13.02 2.92
#